data_AF-A0A2K0TLJ0-F1
#
_entry.id   AF-A0A2K0TLJ0-F1
#
_cell.length_a   1.000
_cell.length_b   1.000
_cell.length_c   1.000
_cell.angle_alpha   90.00
_cell.angle_beta   90.00
_cell.angle_gamma   90.00
#
_symmetry.space_group_name_H-M   'P 1'
#
loop_
_entity.id
_entity.type
_entity.pdbx_description
1 polymer ?
#
loop_
_entity_poly.entity_id
_entity_poly.type
_entity_poly.pdbx_seq_one_letter_code
_entity_poly.pdbx_strand_id
1 'polypeptide(L)'
;MTKIMSIFLLFFDCLGTAHATSDLTRVLSSHPSSSSGKLSPPYNYMFQFPLPIPPAITPSLSYTDAESNVTIDFFQLNITSFQAQIYPNLAKTSLVGYNGISPGPTFKIDRPYCIFMDHTPAQSGMAGRKT
;
A
#
# COMPACT_ATOMS: atom_id res chain seq x y z
N MET A 1 -19.58 -82.97 27.48
CA MET A 1 -19.21 -83.79 26.32
C MET A 1 -18.52 -82.87 25.31
N THR A 2 -17.20 -83.03 25.15
CA THR A 2 -16.32 -82.58 24.01
C THR A 2 -16.18 -81.05 23.74
N LYS A 3 -15.10 -80.36 24.17
CA LYS A 3 -13.77 -80.10 23.51
C LYS A 3 -13.91 -79.47 22.11
N ILE A 4 -13.43 -78.22 21.83
CA ILE A 4 -12.05 -77.86 21.43
C ILE A 4 -12.02 -76.37 20.96
N MET A 5 -10.83 -75.74 20.94
CA MET A 5 -10.45 -74.36 20.54
C MET A 5 -10.33 -73.39 21.74
N SER A 6 -9.23 -72.70 22.02
CA SER A 6 -8.00 -72.43 21.27
C SER A 6 -6.89 -72.11 22.28
N ILE A 7 -5.72 -72.68 22.05
CA ILE A 7 -4.49 -72.50 22.81
C ILE A 7 -3.52 -71.76 21.86
N PHE A 8 -2.90 -70.68 22.31
CA PHE A 8 -1.44 -70.50 22.37
C PHE A 8 -1.10 -69.04 22.69
N LEU A 9 -0.30 -68.90 23.73
CA LEU A 9 0.25 -67.66 24.27
C LEU A 9 1.53 -67.26 23.47
N LEU A 10 1.93 -65.99 23.60
CA LEU A 10 3.19 -65.37 23.13
C LEU A 10 3.14 -64.97 21.64
N PHE A 11 3.49 -63.75 21.22
CA PHE A 11 4.78 -63.08 21.42
C PHE A 11 4.66 -61.54 21.51
N PHE A 12 5.61 -61.00 22.26
CA PHE A 12 6.03 -59.60 22.39
C PHE A 12 6.47 -58.96 21.05
N ASP A 13 6.75 -57.66 21.11
CA ASP A 13 7.43 -56.80 20.12
C ASP A 13 6.48 -55.99 19.21
N CYS A 14 6.66 -54.70 18.91
CA CYS A 14 7.77 -53.81 19.16
C CYS A 14 7.30 -52.35 19.03
N LEU A 15 8.07 -51.49 19.66
CA LEU A 15 8.15 -50.05 19.56
C LEU A 15 8.33 -49.53 18.12
N GLY A 16 7.80 -48.34 17.81
CA GLY A 16 8.16 -47.49 16.66
C GLY A 16 7.38 -47.82 15.38
N THR A 17 7.03 -46.89 14.49
CA THR A 17 7.53 -45.53 14.22
C THR A 17 6.43 -44.82 13.43
N ALA A 18 6.18 -43.54 13.72
CA ALA A 18 5.26 -42.74 12.92
C ALA A 18 5.79 -42.64 11.47
N HIS A 19 5.01 -43.14 10.51
CA HIS A 19 5.16 -42.82 9.10
C HIS A 19 3.80 -42.34 8.59
N ALA A 20 3.50 -41.07 8.88
CA ALA A 20 2.60 -40.32 8.03
C ALA A 20 3.40 -39.97 6.77
N THR A 21 3.25 -40.75 5.72
CA THR A 21 3.72 -40.37 4.38
C THR A 21 2.76 -39.31 3.87
N SER A 22 2.95 -38.07 4.29
CA SER A 22 2.37 -36.94 3.56
C SER A 22 3.16 -36.79 2.27
N ASP A 23 2.46 -37.04 1.16
CA ASP A 23 2.88 -36.76 -0.20
C ASP A 23 3.69 -35.47 -0.27
N LEU A 24 5.01 -35.62 -0.41
CA LEU A 24 5.90 -34.54 -0.85
C LEU A 24 5.88 -34.49 -2.37
N THR A 25 4.70 -34.37 -2.96
CA THR A 25 4.57 -33.76 -4.29
C THR A 25 4.76 -32.26 -4.10
N ARG A 26 5.99 -31.86 -3.77
CA ARG A 26 6.45 -30.51 -4.06
C ARG A 26 6.32 -30.38 -5.57
N VAL A 27 5.20 -29.81 -6.00
CA VAL A 27 5.10 -29.13 -7.28
C VAL A 27 6.26 -28.15 -7.25
N LEU A 28 7.36 -28.51 -7.93
CA LEU A 28 8.35 -27.53 -8.35
C LEU A 28 7.57 -26.60 -9.28
N SER A 29 6.95 -25.57 -8.70
CA SER A 29 6.72 -24.34 -9.41
C SER A 29 8.11 -23.85 -9.77
N SER A 30 8.57 -24.27 -10.95
CA SER A 30 9.62 -23.57 -11.66
C SER A 30 9.11 -22.15 -11.79
N HIS A 31 9.54 -21.30 -10.87
CA HIS A 31 9.56 -19.88 -11.15
C HIS A 31 10.69 -19.75 -12.17
N PRO A 32 10.41 -19.52 -13.47
CA PRO A 32 11.46 -19.03 -14.34
C PRO A 32 11.91 -17.68 -13.74
N SER A 33 12.98 -17.71 -12.96
CA SER A 33 13.82 -16.55 -12.75
C SER A 33 14.49 -16.27 -14.10
N SER A 34 13.78 -15.54 -14.95
CA SER A 34 14.31 -15.08 -16.23
C SER A 34 13.51 -13.89 -16.76
N SER A 35 13.51 -12.81 -16.00
CA SER A 35 13.87 -11.52 -16.57
C SER A 35 14.25 -10.59 -15.43
N SER A 36 15.49 -10.13 -15.43
CA SER A 36 15.90 -8.88 -14.79
C SER A 36 15.30 -7.69 -15.56
N GLY A 37 13.99 -7.74 -15.84
CA GLY A 37 13.26 -6.86 -16.72
C GLY A 37 12.26 -6.01 -15.94
N LYS A 38 12.02 -4.79 -16.41
CA LYS A 38 11.01 -3.89 -15.85
C LYS A 38 9.63 -4.57 -15.93
N LEU A 39 8.93 -4.65 -14.79
CA LEU A 39 7.57 -5.23 -14.69
C LEU A 39 6.48 -4.27 -15.19
N SER A 40 6.73 -2.97 -15.15
CA SER A 40 5.81 -1.97 -15.71
C SER A 40 5.80 -2.02 -17.24
N PRO A 41 4.67 -1.70 -17.90
CA PRO A 41 4.63 -1.52 -19.35
C PRO A 41 5.72 -0.55 -19.83
N PRO A 42 6.24 -0.71 -21.05
CA PRO A 42 7.22 0.22 -21.58
C PRO A 42 6.61 1.63 -21.69
N TYR A 43 7.33 2.62 -21.18
CA TYR A 43 6.94 4.03 -21.29
C TYR A 43 7.66 4.64 -22.51
N ASN A 44 6.95 4.76 -23.63
CA ASN A 44 7.52 5.20 -24.91
C ASN A 44 7.61 6.73 -25.07
N TYR A 45 7.29 7.49 -24.02
CA TYR A 45 7.17 8.96 -24.04
C TYR A 45 8.29 9.67 -23.28
N MET A 46 9.47 9.05 -23.20
CA MET A 46 10.59 9.57 -22.44
C MET A 46 10.98 10.97 -22.92
N PHE A 47 11.07 11.91 -21.98
CA PHE A 47 11.49 13.30 -22.22
C PHE A 47 10.60 14.08 -23.21
N GLN A 48 9.36 13.62 -23.46
CA GLN A 48 8.42 14.32 -24.33
C GLN A 48 7.52 15.32 -23.59
N PHE A 49 7.35 15.12 -22.28
CA PHE A 49 6.51 15.98 -21.44
C PHE A 49 7.37 16.90 -20.58
N PRO A 50 6.95 18.17 -20.37
CA PRO A 50 7.63 19.08 -19.46
C PRO A 50 7.50 18.60 -18.01
N LEU A 51 8.45 19.02 -17.17
CA LEU A 51 8.38 18.78 -15.72
C LEU A 51 7.20 19.57 -15.13
N PRO A 52 6.21 18.94 -14.47
CA PRO A 52 5.15 19.66 -13.80
C PRO A 52 5.69 20.48 -12.64
N ILE A 53 5.25 21.74 -12.54
CA ILE A 53 5.55 22.64 -11.41
C ILE A 53 4.33 22.68 -10.50
N PRO A 54 4.43 22.24 -9.23
CA PRO A 54 3.30 22.28 -8.32
C PRO A 54 2.88 23.73 -7.99
N PRO A 55 1.58 23.99 -7.80
CA PRO A 55 1.10 25.32 -7.44
C PRO A 55 1.56 25.70 -6.02
N ALA A 56 1.83 26.99 -5.79
CA ALA A 56 2.07 27.50 -4.44
C ALA A 56 0.74 27.59 -3.66
N ILE A 57 0.74 27.19 -2.39
CA ILE A 57 -0.43 27.31 -1.51
C ILE A 57 -0.40 28.64 -0.75
N THR A 58 -1.59 29.18 -0.48
CA THR A 58 -1.81 30.36 0.33
C THR A 58 -2.43 29.97 1.68
N PRO A 59 -2.10 30.69 2.77
CA PRO A 59 -2.72 30.43 4.07
C PRO A 59 -4.23 30.68 4.01
N SER A 60 -5.00 29.89 4.76
CA SER A 60 -6.43 30.09 4.96
C SER A 60 -6.72 31.15 6.01
N LEU A 61 -5.81 31.33 6.97
CA LEU A 61 -5.86 32.31 8.04
C LEU A 61 -4.45 32.68 8.46
N SER A 62 -4.25 33.93 8.91
CA SER A 62 -3.02 34.38 9.54
C SER A 62 -3.34 35.06 10.87
N TYR A 63 -2.55 34.77 11.90
CA TYR A 63 -2.66 35.38 13.23
C TYR A 63 -1.33 35.98 13.63
N THR A 64 -1.31 37.27 13.98
CA THR A 64 -0.11 37.92 14.52
C THR A 64 -0.28 38.08 16.02
N ASP A 65 0.65 37.50 16.77
CA ASP A 65 0.71 37.71 18.22
C ASP A 65 1.21 39.12 18.53
N ALA A 66 0.48 39.84 19.38
CA ALA A 66 0.78 41.22 19.74
C ALA A 66 2.02 41.33 20.67
N GLU A 67 2.35 40.27 21.41
CA GLU A 67 3.47 40.28 22.36
C GLU A 67 4.80 39.96 21.66
N SER A 68 4.83 38.93 20.80
CA SER A 68 6.04 38.50 20.10
C SER A 68 6.22 39.11 18.70
N ASN A 69 5.19 39.76 18.15
CA ASN A 69 5.15 40.25 16.76
C ASN A 69 5.46 39.17 15.71
N VAL A 70 5.15 37.91 16.04
CA VAL A 70 5.29 36.76 15.14
C VAL A 70 3.95 36.48 14.48
N THR A 71 3.96 36.34 13.16
CA THR A 71 2.79 35.87 12.40
C THR A 71 2.81 34.36 12.26
N ILE A 72 1.64 33.78 12.50
CA ILE A 72 1.33 32.35 12.42
C ILE A 72 0.38 32.15 11.24
N ASP A 73 0.83 31.42 10.24
CA ASP A 73 0.01 31.09 9.07
C ASP A 73 -0.63 29.70 9.21
N PHE A 74 -1.95 29.64 9.05
CA PHE A 74 -2.73 28.41 9.06
C PHE A 74 -3.00 27.99 7.62
N PHE A 75 -2.68 26.73 7.32
CA PHE A 75 -2.95 26.14 6.02
C PHE A 75 -3.90 24.96 6.17
N GLN A 76 -4.89 24.91 5.27
CA GLN A 76 -5.83 23.80 5.20
C GLN A 76 -5.54 22.97 3.96
N LEU A 77 -5.31 21.67 4.15
CA LEU A 77 -5.16 20.70 3.09
C LEU A 77 -6.29 19.68 3.13
N ASN A 78 -6.87 19.37 1.97
CA ASN A 78 -7.83 18.28 1.84
C ASN A 78 -7.16 17.08 1.18
N ILE A 79 -7.12 15.93 1.86
CA ILE A 79 -6.59 14.70 1.27
C ILE A 79 -7.73 14.06 0.48
N THR A 80 -7.66 14.02 -0.85
CA THR A 80 -8.74 13.46 -1.69
C THR A 80 -8.22 12.45 -2.71
N SER A 81 -9.08 11.50 -3.06
CA SER A 81 -8.85 10.58 -4.17
C SER A 81 -9.06 11.28 -5.51
N PHE A 82 -8.19 11.03 -6.49
CA PHE A 82 -8.27 11.56 -7.85
C PHE A 82 -7.68 10.57 -8.88
N GLN A 83 -8.00 10.78 -10.16
CA GLN A 83 -7.48 9.97 -11.26
C GLN A 83 -6.43 10.75 -12.07
N ALA A 84 -5.25 10.18 -12.29
CA ALA A 84 -4.19 10.76 -13.11
C ALA A 84 -3.86 9.92 -14.34
N GLN A 85 -3.61 10.58 -15.48
CA GLN A 85 -3.17 9.94 -16.71
C GLN A 85 -1.64 9.84 -16.71
N ILE A 86 -1.09 8.72 -16.22
CA ILE A 86 0.38 8.53 -16.13
C ILE A 86 0.95 8.01 -17.46
N TYR A 87 0.42 6.90 -17.97
CA TYR A 87 0.75 6.37 -19.30
C TYR A 87 -0.27 6.91 -20.29
N PRO A 88 0.09 7.70 -21.32
CA PRO A 88 -0.89 8.37 -22.18
C PRO A 88 -1.92 7.43 -22.86
N ASN A 89 -1.57 6.14 -23.00
CA ASN A 89 -2.32 5.17 -23.79
C ASN A 89 -3.00 4.09 -22.93
N LEU A 90 -2.85 4.15 -21.60
CA LEU A 90 -3.40 3.14 -20.68
C LEU A 90 -4.49 3.75 -19.79
N ALA A 91 -5.12 2.92 -18.96
CA ALA A 91 -6.10 3.39 -18.00
C ALA A 91 -5.49 4.40 -17.00
N LYS A 92 -6.33 5.34 -16.53
CA LYS A 92 -5.95 6.30 -15.49
C LYS A 92 -5.61 5.59 -14.18
N THR A 93 -4.61 6.10 -13.49
CA THR A 93 -4.18 5.61 -12.18
C THR A 93 -4.97 6.33 -11.08
N SER A 94 -5.50 5.55 -10.14
CA SER A 94 -6.09 6.09 -8.91
C SER A 94 -5.02 6.49 -7.91
N LEU A 95 -5.10 7.73 -7.44
CA LEU A 95 -4.16 8.34 -6.50
C LEU A 95 -4.95 9.00 -5.36
N VAL A 96 -4.26 9.25 -4.25
CA VAL A 96 -4.75 10.06 -3.13
C VAL A 96 -3.69 11.12 -2.86
N GLY A 97 -4.07 12.39 -2.77
CA GLY A 97 -3.12 13.48 -2.64
C GLY A 97 -3.68 14.72 -1.95
N TYR A 98 -2.76 15.57 -1.49
CA TYR A 98 -3.11 16.86 -0.90
C TYR A 98 -3.74 17.77 -1.96
N ASN A 99 -4.91 18.30 -1.65
CA ASN A 99 -5.78 19.08 -2.54
C ASN A 99 -6.10 18.35 -3.86
N GLY A 100 -6.12 17.02 -3.86
CA GLY A 100 -6.50 16.21 -5.01
C GLY A 100 -5.51 16.24 -6.17
N ILE A 101 -4.24 16.55 -5.90
CA ILE A 101 -3.17 16.63 -6.91
C ILE A 101 -1.90 15.90 -6.44
N SER A 102 -1.02 15.55 -7.40
CA SER A 102 0.32 15.03 -7.13
C SER A 102 1.33 15.58 -8.16
N PRO A 103 2.46 16.15 -7.73
CA PRO A 103 2.81 16.44 -6.34
C PRO A 103 1.84 17.42 -5.68
N GLY A 104 1.78 17.41 -4.34
CA GLY A 104 0.95 18.34 -3.57
C GLY A 104 1.41 19.80 -3.72
N PRO A 105 0.60 20.77 -3.26
CA PRO A 105 0.94 22.19 -3.30
C PRO A 105 2.28 22.51 -2.60
N THR A 106 3.00 23.49 -3.13
CA THR A 106 4.28 23.97 -2.58
C THR A 106 4.05 25.03 -1.51
N PHE A 107 4.65 24.85 -0.35
CA PHE A 107 4.72 25.86 0.71
C PHE A 107 5.92 26.77 0.49
N LYS A 108 5.68 28.08 0.50
CA LYS A 108 6.73 29.11 0.46
C LYS A 108 6.65 29.89 1.77
N ILE A 109 7.52 29.55 2.71
CA ILE A 109 7.50 30.10 4.07
C ILE A 109 8.82 30.81 4.32
N ASP A 110 8.74 32.08 4.69
CA ASP A 110 9.90 32.84 5.11
C ASP A 110 10.23 32.52 6.58
N ARG A 111 11.48 32.71 7.00
CA ARG A 111 11.82 32.69 8.44
C ARG A 111 11.66 34.12 8.99
N PRO A 112 11.17 34.35 10.22
CA PRO A 112 10.98 33.42 11.35
C PRO A 112 9.55 32.85 11.49
N TYR A 113 8.75 32.86 10.42
CA TYR A 113 7.33 32.51 10.47
C TYR A 113 7.11 31.03 10.87
N CYS A 114 6.12 30.80 11.72
CA CYS A 114 5.65 29.46 12.08
C CYS A 114 4.36 29.14 11.34
N ILE A 115 4.17 27.86 11.03
CA ILE A 115 2.99 27.37 10.31
C ILE A 115 2.27 26.30 11.11
N PHE A 116 0.95 26.30 11.04
CA PHE A 116 0.13 25.17 11.44
C PHE A 116 -0.56 24.58 10.22
N MET A 117 -0.46 23.26 10.09
CA MET A 117 -1.11 22.52 9.03
C MET A 117 -2.22 21.66 9.62
N ASP A 118 -3.44 21.89 9.14
CA ASP A 118 -4.55 20.98 9.38
C ASP A 118 -4.82 20.16 8.11
N HIS A 119 -5.06 18.86 8.29
CA HIS A 119 -5.39 17.95 7.22
C HIS A 119 -6.73 17.29 7.51
N THR A 120 -7.67 17.45 6.58
CA THR A 120 -8.89 16.64 6.59
C THR A 120 -8.56 15.28 5.96
N PRO A 121 -8.78 14.15 6.66
CA PRO A 121 -8.52 12.83 6.11
C PRO A 121 -9.41 12.55 4.91
N ALA A 122 -8.91 11.72 3.99
CA ALA A 122 -9.68 11.30 2.83
C ALA A 122 -10.98 10.64 3.27
N GLN A 123 -12.10 11.17 2.77
CA GLN A 123 -13.39 10.50 2.88
C GLN A 123 -13.27 9.19 2.10
N SER A 124 -13.11 8.08 2.82
CA SER A 124 -13.19 6.73 2.26
C SER A 124 -14.58 6.56 1.66
N GLY A 125 -14.71 6.73 0.34
CA GLY A 125 -15.92 6.32 -0.36
C GLY A 125 -16.17 4.86 -0.05
N MET A 126 -17.22 4.56 0.71
CA MET A 126 -17.73 3.19 0.86
C MET A 126 -18.10 2.70 -0.53
N ALA A 127 -17.19 1.96 -1.17
CA ALA A 127 -17.56 1.11 -2.29
C ALA A 127 -18.63 0.15 -1.78
N GLY A 128 -19.87 0.35 -2.23
CA GLY A 128 -21.01 -0.43 -1.81
C GLY A 128 -20.72 -1.92 -1.97
N ARG A 129 -20.67 -2.63 -0.83
CA ARG A 129 -20.72 -4.08 -0.78
C ARG A 129 -22.07 -4.50 -1.33
N LYS A 130 -22.12 -4.87 -2.62
CA LYS A 130 -23.27 -5.58 -3.19
C LYS A 130 -23.41 -6.89 -2.41
N THR A 131 -24.46 -6.98 -1.61
CA THR A 131 -25.03 -8.24 -1.10
C THR A 131 -25.78 -8.94 -2.21
#